data_AF-A0A077XLY4-F1
#
_entry.id   AF-A0A077XLY4-F1
#
_cell.length_a   1.000
_cell.length_b   1.000
_cell.length_c   1.000
_cell.angle_alpha   90.00
_cell.angle_beta   90.00
_cell.angle_gamma   90.00
#
_symmetry.space_group_name_H-M   'P 1'
#
loop_
_entity.id
_entity.type
_entity.pdbx_description
1 polymer ?
#
loop_
_entity_poly.entity_id
_entity_poly.type
_entity_poly.pdbx_seq_one_letter_code
_entity_poly.pdbx_strand_id
1 'polypeptide(L)'
;MSRKIKIFIYTLITSILIHGFSLSFAQYTVEDLPNPKIKGQAYFVSNPDHIISSSVMDELDAISWRIDSITACEFAIVIVDDYVGDSDFDFALKLFNTWGIGKKESNNGLLLFIAKNRHEYRFISGYGMESILPDAYLKRIGEKYLVPNFRNDDYDRGVLESSKFIQKILNAPDARAELDRLMPEAIPFWNFKNPYLRNSLLVLAVFIFLYVWISVVTKITKGKITKKSSYFPPLISGCGCMGILMFFTSFIFAFVFENFDQVYQVKNLPYFILIFGVITLGMKYNAGITAVTNSYKDEENIQQAIRKFLKWNFLPLLISPLAWIDFGRSNKRLSLHPGRLVAPDNSGNWLRINRDQADSKMRNFLDAGQLMEEKINSRDYEVWVNSKTNETKLIPWDEDKTIILCPQCHYKTFEKDLRKTITKATYSSGGLEEQYDLCKYCGYEISHGTHNTPRLVRSSSGSSGGGSGRSGGSGGGSFGGGSSGGGGAGGRW
;
A
#
# COMPACT_ATOMS: atom_id res chain seq x y z
N MET A 1 0.00 -46.15 -47.05
CA MET A 1 0.26 -46.89 -45.80
C MET A 1 -1.05 -47.49 -45.30
N SER A 2 -1.16 -48.82 -45.26
CA SER A 2 -2.45 -49.48 -44.96
C SER A 2 -2.90 -49.21 -43.53
N ARG A 3 -4.21 -49.15 -43.30
CA ARG A 3 -4.84 -48.88 -41.98
C ARG A 3 -4.30 -49.80 -40.88
N LYS A 4 -3.85 -51.01 -41.23
CA LYS A 4 -3.21 -51.97 -40.32
C LYS A 4 -1.85 -51.50 -39.80
N ILE A 5 -1.06 -50.82 -40.63
CA ILE A 5 0.27 -50.31 -40.24
C ILE A 5 0.14 -49.12 -39.28
N LYS A 6 -0.86 -48.25 -39.47
CA LYS A 6 -1.15 -47.17 -38.51
C LYS A 6 -1.56 -47.72 -37.15
N ILE A 7 -2.43 -48.73 -37.11
CA ILE A 7 -2.88 -49.37 -35.86
C ILE A 7 -1.70 -50.06 -35.14
N PHE A 8 -0.79 -50.70 -35.88
CA PHE A 8 0.40 -51.32 -35.30
C PHE A 8 1.37 -50.28 -34.71
N ILE A 9 1.59 -49.15 -35.39
CA ILE A 9 2.44 -48.07 -34.87
C ILE A 9 1.80 -47.41 -33.64
N TYR A 10 0.49 -47.17 -33.65
CA TYR A 10 -0.20 -46.62 -32.47
C TYR A 10 -0.12 -47.59 -31.28
N THR A 11 -0.31 -48.89 -31.49
CA THR A 11 -0.21 -49.90 -30.42
C THR A 11 1.21 -50.04 -29.87
N LEU A 12 2.24 -49.94 -30.72
CA LEU A 12 3.65 -49.93 -30.31
C LEU A 12 3.99 -48.66 -29.50
N ILE A 13 3.54 -47.48 -29.95
CA ILE A 13 3.76 -46.20 -29.25
C ILE A 13 3.03 -46.19 -27.89
N THR A 14 1.80 -46.71 -27.82
CA THR A 14 1.07 -46.85 -26.56
C THR A 14 1.72 -47.87 -25.63
N SER A 15 2.29 -48.96 -26.15
CA SER A 15 3.01 -49.96 -25.34
C SER A 15 4.30 -49.38 -24.74
N ILE A 16 5.03 -48.55 -25.51
CA ILE A 16 6.24 -47.85 -25.05
C ILE A 16 5.90 -46.75 -24.04
N LEU A 17 4.74 -46.07 -24.17
CA LEU A 17 4.25 -45.08 -23.21
C LEU A 17 3.77 -45.72 -21.89
N ILE A 18 3.21 -46.93 -21.93
CA ILE A 18 2.74 -47.65 -20.72
C ILE A 18 3.92 -48.28 -19.96
N HIS A 19 5.04 -48.56 -20.62
CA HIS A 19 6.29 -49.00 -19.98
C HIS A 19 7.23 -47.81 -19.67
N GLY A 20 6.71 -46.58 -19.71
CA GLY A 20 7.39 -45.38 -19.28
C GLY A 20 7.68 -45.42 -17.78
N PHE A 21 8.82 -46.02 -17.44
CA PHE A 21 9.73 -45.60 -16.38
C PHE A 21 9.05 -45.13 -15.08
N SER A 22 8.64 -46.10 -14.25
CA SER A 22 8.42 -45.85 -12.83
C SER A 22 9.76 -45.50 -12.18
N LEU A 23 10.13 -44.22 -12.18
CA LEU A 23 11.13 -43.68 -11.27
C LEU A 23 10.54 -43.80 -9.86
N SER A 24 10.79 -44.93 -9.21
CA SER A 24 10.68 -44.99 -7.76
C SER A 24 11.81 -44.12 -7.23
N PHE A 25 11.49 -42.90 -6.78
CA PHE A 25 12.46 -42.10 -6.03
C PHE A 25 12.89 -42.93 -4.82
N ALA A 26 14.17 -43.26 -4.75
CA ALA A 26 14.70 -44.05 -3.65
C ALA A 26 14.61 -43.19 -2.38
N GLN A 27 13.91 -43.70 -1.36
CA GLN A 27 13.88 -43.08 -0.04
C GLN A 27 14.95 -43.74 0.83
N TYR A 28 15.79 -42.94 1.48
CA TYR A 28 16.82 -43.46 2.39
C TYR A 28 16.24 -43.79 3.77
N THR A 29 16.61 -44.94 4.31
CA THR A 29 16.53 -45.22 5.75
C THR A 29 17.81 -44.76 6.44
N VAL A 30 17.81 -44.65 7.77
CA VAL A 30 19.01 -44.28 8.54
C VAL A 30 20.11 -45.33 8.39
N GLU A 31 19.73 -46.58 8.21
CA GLU A 31 20.61 -47.73 8.08
C GLU A 31 21.23 -47.84 6.67
N ASP A 32 20.48 -47.45 5.63
CA ASP A 32 20.93 -47.50 4.23
C ASP A 32 21.77 -46.28 3.81
N LEU A 33 21.70 -45.19 4.58
CA LEU A 33 22.40 -43.97 4.26
C LEU A 33 23.92 -44.12 4.44
N PRO A 34 24.74 -43.83 3.40
CA PRO A 34 26.16 -44.11 3.46
C PRO A 34 26.85 -43.19 4.45
N ASN A 35 27.37 -43.76 5.54
CA ASN A 35 28.14 -43.02 6.53
C ASN A 35 29.52 -42.63 5.98
N PRO A 36 29.85 -41.32 5.91
CA PRO A 36 31.10 -40.85 5.32
C PRO A 36 32.33 -41.33 6.09
N LYS A 37 32.22 -41.58 7.40
CA LYS A 37 33.34 -42.00 8.25
C LYS A 37 33.88 -43.39 7.91
N ILE A 38 33.12 -44.20 7.15
CA ILE A 38 33.61 -45.48 6.62
C ILE A 38 34.80 -45.27 5.68
N LYS A 39 34.85 -44.14 4.96
CA LYS A 39 35.95 -43.79 4.03
C LYS A 39 37.22 -43.31 4.76
N GLY A 40 37.09 -42.90 6.02
CA GLY A 40 38.20 -42.41 6.85
C GLY A 40 37.82 -41.21 7.72
N GLN A 41 38.75 -40.79 8.59
CA GLN A 41 38.50 -39.75 9.59
C GLN A 41 38.32 -38.34 9.00
N ALA A 42 38.84 -38.09 7.80
CA ALA A 42 38.75 -36.79 7.12
C ALA A 42 37.41 -36.54 6.41
N TYR A 43 36.50 -37.51 6.36
CA TYR A 43 35.24 -37.42 5.64
C TYR A 43 34.06 -37.20 6.60
N PHE A 44 33.23 -36.21 6.30
CA PHE A 44 32.11 -35.71 7.10
C PHE A 44 30.84 -35.47 6.25
N VAL A 45 30.95 -35.44 4.92
CA VAL A 45 29.85 -35.17 4.00
C VAL A 45 29.29 -36.45 3.37
N SER A 46 27.98 -36.65 3.48
CA SER A 46 27.24 -37.70 2.75
C SER A 46 26.34 -37.06 1.69
N ASN A 47 26.61 -37.37 0.42
CA ASN A 47 25.88 -36.87 -0.75
C ASN A 47 25.71 -38.00 -1.79
N PRO A 48 24.88 -39.02 -1.50
CA PRO A 48 24.70 -40.17 -2.38
C PRO A 48 23.99 -39.82 -3.70
N ASP A 49 23.14 -38.80 -3.71
CA ASP A 49 22.34 -38.40 -4.87
C ASP A 49 23.04 -37.36 -5.78
N HIS A 50 24.30 -37.02 -5.48
CA HIS A 50 25.08 -36.03 -6.24
C HIS A 50 24.38 -34.65 -6.36
N ILE A 51 23.67 -34.23 -5.31
CA ILE A 51 22.95 -32.95 -5.26
C ILE A 51 23.91 -31.77 -5.24
N ILE A 52 25.03 -31.91 -4.52
CA ILE A 52 26.15 -30.97 -4.57
C ILE A 52 27.30 -31.49 -5.43
N SER A 53 28.07 -30.60 -6.03
CA SER A 53 29.24 -30.94 -6.84
C SER A 53 30.36 -31.58 -6.01
N SER A 54 31.18 -32.43 -6.65
CA SER A 54 32.32 -33.08 -5.98
C SER A 54 33.34 -32.07 -5.44
N SER A 55 33.56 -30.96 -6.16
CA SER A 55 34.44 -29.89 -5.68
C SER A 55 33.94 -29.24 -4.40
N VAL A 56 32.62 -29.05 -4.27
CA VAL A 56 32.02 -28.48 -3.05
C VAL A 56 32.03 -29.51 -1.93
N MET A 57 31.80 -30.79 -2.23
CA MET A 57 31.95 -31.87 -1.24
C MET A 57 33.34 -31.89 -0.61
N ASP A 58 34.41 -31.83 -1.43
CA ASP A 58 35.79 -31.80 -0.93
C ASP A 58 36.08 -30.54 -0.09
N GLU A 59 35.52 -29.39 -0.49
CA GLU A 59 35.66 -28.14 0.28
C GLU A 59 34.93 -28.22 1.63
N LEU A 60 33.74 -28.82 1.66
CA LEU A 60 32.95 -29.03 2.87
C LEU A 60 33.63 -30.02 3.83
N ASP A 61 34.18 -31.13 3.32
CA ASP A 61 34.97 -32.07 4.12
C ASP A 61 36.19 -31.36 4.73
N ALA A 62 36.89 -30.53 3.96
CA ALA A 62 38.01 -29.74 4.47
C ALA A 62 37.58 -28.70 5.52
N ILE A 63 36.40 -28.11 5.39
CA ILE A 63 35.82 -27.19 6.39
C ILE A 63 35.53 -27.95 7.69
N SER A 64 34.81 -29.07 7.61
CA SER A 64 34.45 -29.89 8.77
C SER A 64 35.67 -30.47 9.47
N TRP A 65 36.66 -30.95 8.72
CA TRP A 65 37.94 -31.41 9.27
C TRP A 65 38.67 -30.28 10.01
N ARG A 66 38.70 -29.07 9.46
CA ARG A 66 39.33 -27.92 10.13
C ARG A 66 38.59 -27.57 11.43
N ILE A 67 37.26 -27.59 11.43
CA ILE A 67 36.45 -27.36 12.64
C ILE A 67 36.83 -28.40 13.71
N ASP A 68 36.82 -29.70 13.39
CA ASP A 68 37.19 -30.75 14.34
C ASP A 68 38.63 -30.58 14.85
N SER A 69 39.59 -30.25 13.98
CA SER A 69 40.99 -30.09 14.38
C SER A 69 41.25 -28.94 15.36
N ILE A 70 40.45 -27.87 15.29
CA ILE A 70 40.66 -26.64 16.09
C ILE A 70 39.78 -26.64 17.33
N THR A 71 38.51 -27.03 17.20
CA THR A 71 37.48 -26.87 18.24
C THR A 71 37.01 -28.20 18.81
N ALA A 72 37.53 -29.32 18.30
CA ALA A 72 37.08 -30.68 18.58
C ALA A 72 35.63 -30.99 18.15
N CYS A 73 34.91 -30.04 17.55
CA CYS A 73 33.51 -30.19 17.13
C CYS A 73 33.42 -31.02 15.84
N GLU A 74 32.55 -32.03 15.84
CA GLU A 74 32.31 -32.86 14.67
C GLU A 74 31.11 -32.32 13.89
N PHE A 75 31.36 -31.69 12.74
CA PHE A 75 30.32 -31.13 11.88
C PHE A 75 30.07 -32.04 10.67
N ALA A 76 28.95 -32.78 10.69
CA ALA A 76 28.52 -33.66 9.61
C ALA A 76 27.48 -32.99 8.72
N ILE A 77 27.53 -33.27 7.42
CA ILE A 77 26.60 -32.72 6.43
C ILE A 77 26.01 -33.87 5.62
N VAL A 78 24.70 -33.91 5.51
CA VAL A 78 23.98 -34.97 4.82
C VAL A 78 22.96 -34.33 3.90
N ILE A 79 23.05 -34.66 2.61
CA ILE A 79 22.11 -34.17 1.59
C ILE A 79 21.61 -35.33 0.75
N VAL A 80 20.29 -35.46 0.69
CA VAL A 80 19.58 -36.53 -0.02
C VAL A 80 18.37 -35.99 -0.77
N ASP A 81 17.91 -36.72 -1.76
CA ASP A 81 16.67 -36.42 -2.48
C ASP A 81 15.46 -36.63 -1.56
N ASP A 82 15.36 -37.77 -0.88
CA ASP A 82 14.24 -38.11 0.02
C ASP A 82 14.63 -39.13 1.11
N TYR A 83 13.82 -39.24 2.16
CA TYR A 83 14.02 -40.17 3.28
C TYR A 83 12.72 -40.87 3.70
N VAL A 84 12.84 -41.97 4.46
CA VAL A 84 11.69 -42.73 4.99
C VAL A 84 11.22 -42.13 6.32
N GLY A 85 9.92 -41.87 6.43
CA GLY A 85 9.25 -41.31 7.62
C GLY A 85 8.64 -39.92 7.38
N ASP A 86 7.90 -39.41 8.35
CA ASP A 86 7.12 -38.15 8.19
C ASP A 86 7.81 -36.92 8.78
N SER A 87 8.78 -37.12 9.68
CA SER A 87 9.41 -36.06 10.48
C SER A 87 10.90 -35.99 10.18
N ASP A 88 11.34 -34.86 9.63
CA ASP A 88 12.75 -34.60 9.34
C ASP A 88 13.57 -34.49 10.63
N PHE A 89 12.94 -34.00 11.70
CA PHE A 89 13.54 -33.98 13.04
C PHE A 89 13.80 -35.39 13.56
N ASP A 90 12.81 -36.28 13.54
CA ASP A 90 12.98 -37.65 14.06
C ASP A 90 14.00 -38.43 13.24
N PHE A 91 13.98 -38.26 11.91
CA PHE A 91 14.96 -38.87 11.02
C PHE A 91 16.38 -38.34 11.31
N ALA A 92 16.58 -37.02 11.33
CA ALA A 92 17.88 -36.41 11.57
C ALA A 92 18.42 -36.72 12.98
N LEU A 93 17.56 -36.77 14.00
CA LEU A 93 17.95 -37.12 15.36
C LEU A 93 18.33 -38.61 15.45
N LYS A 94 17.56 -39.51 14.83
CA LYS A 94 17.91 -40.94 14.75
C LYS A 94 19.24 -41.12 14.03
N LEU A 95 19.45 -40.40 12.92
CA LEU A 95 20.70 -40.41 12.17
C LEU A 95 21.87 -39.92 13.01
N PHE A 96 21.72 -38.78 13.69
CA PHE A 96 22.73 -38.20 14.57
C PHE A 96 23.19 -39.19 15.65
N ASN A 97 22.23 -39.84 16.32
CA ASN A 97 22.51 -40.83 17.36
C ASN A 97 23.11 -42.12 16.79
N THR A 98 22.62 -42.59 15.65
CA THR A 98 23.10 -43.84 15.02
C THR A 98 24.53 -43.70 14.52
N TRP A 99 24.86 -42.55 13.94
CA TRP A 99 26.22 -42.25 13.48
C TRP A 99 27.17 -41.83 14.61
N GLY A 100 26.63 -41.56 15.81
CA GLY A 100 27.42 -41.15 16.97
C GLY A 100 28.15 -39.83 16.72
N ILE A 101 27.46 -38.85 16.14
CA ILE A 101 28.06 -37.58 15.74
C ILE A 101 28.43 -36.77 17.00
N GLY A 102 29.72 -36.50 17.19
CA GLY A 102 30.27 -35.82 18.35
C GLY A 102 31.06 -36.72 19.28
N LYS A 103 31.98 -36.12 20.05
CA LYS A 103 32.83 -36.87 20.99
C LYS A 103 32.05 -37.26 22.24
N LYS A 104 32.19 -38.53 22.66
CA LYS A 104 31.43 -39.16 23.75
C LYS A 104 31.40 -38.35 25.06
N GLU A 105 32.47 -37.64 25.39
CA GLU A 105 32.59 -36.86 26.62
C GLU A 105 32.13 -35.40 26.47
N SER A 106 32.24 -34.84 25.26
CA SER A 106 32.02 -33.42 25.00
C SER A 106 30.69 -33.11 24.32
N ASN A 107 30.01 -34.12 23.75
CA ASN A 107 28.75 -33.98 23.02
C ASN A 107 28.74 -32.80 22.04
N ASN A 108 29.86 -32.60 21.35
CA ASN A 108 30.16 -31.44 20.52
C ASN A 108 29.88 -31.70 19.03
N GLY A 109 28.90 -32.57 18.74
CA GLY A 109 28.47 -32.88 17.39
C GLY A 109 27.51 -31.83 16.84
N LEU A 110 27.58 -31.61 15.53
CA LEU A 110 26.63 -30.80 14.76
C LEU A 110 26.30 -31.53 13.46
N LEU A 111 25.03 -31.68 13.14
CA LEU A 111 24.56 -32.26 11.88
C LEU A 111 23.75 -31.21 11.12
N LEU A 112 24.01 -31.07 9.82
CA LEU A 112 23.12 -30.45 8.85
C LEU A 112 22.54 -31.54 7.94
N PHE A 113 21.26 -31.81 8.07
CA PHE A 113 20.48 -32.73 7.23
C PHE A 113 19.62 -31.95 6.25
N ILE A 114 19.62 -32.34 4.97
CA ILE A 114 18.88 -31.68 3.89
C ILE A 114 18.16 -32.75 3.06
N ALA A 115 16.85 -32.58 2.89
CA ALA A 115 15.99 -33.41 2.04
C ALA A 115 15.44 -32.56 0.88
N LYS A 116 16.03 -32.71 -0.30
CA LYS A 116 15.79 -31.84 -1.45
C LYS A 116 14.35 -31.90 -1.95
N ASN A 117 13.79 -33.09 -2.17
CA ASN A 117 12.44 -33.24 -2.73
C ASN A 117 11.35 -32.83 -1.73
N ARG A 118 11.67 -32.79 -0.44
CA ARG A 118 10.76 -32.30 0.61
C ARG A 118 10.91 -30.82 0.91
N HIS A 119 11.89 -30.16 0.30
CA HIS A 119 12.26 -28.78 0.55
C HIS A 119 12.50 -28.52 2.04
N GLU A 120 13.20 -29.42 2.72
CA GLU A 120 13.41 -29.41 4.18
C GLU A 120 14.89 -29.48 4.56
N TYR A 121 15.28 -28.71 5.58
CA TYR A 121 16.59 -28.83 6.22
C TYR A 121 16.44 -28.86 7.75
N ARG A 122 17.36 -29.57 8.40
CA ARG A 122 17.40 -29.72 9.85
C ARG A 122 18.82 -29.67 10.36
N PHE A 123 19.06 -28.83 11.36
CA PHE A 123 20.24 -28.88 12.21
C PHE A 123 19.94 -29.68 13.47
N ILE A 124 20.86 -30.56 13.85
CA ILE A 124 20.88 -31.23 15.16
C ILE A 124 22.20 -30.88 15.85
N SER A 125 22.12 -30.27 17.02
CA SER A 125 23.29 -29.93 17.84
C SER A 125 23.33 -30.82 19.08
N GLY A 126 24.50 -31.36 19.40
CA GLY A 126 24.72 -32.02 20.68
C GLY A 126 24.76 -31.02 21.85
N TYR A 127 24.55 -31.49 23.07
CA TYR A 127 24.50 -30.65 24.28
C TYR A 127 25.72 -29.73 24.46
N GLY A 128 26.91 -30.18 24.06
CA GLY A 128 28.12 -29.35 24.14
C GLY A 128 28.09 -28.14 23.21
N MET A 129 27.34 -28.23 22.11
CA MET A 129 27.21 -27.17 21.11
C MET A 129 26.09 -26.17 21.44
N GLU A 130 25.10 -26.50 22.27
CA GLU A 130 23.97 -25.61 22.57
C GLU A 130 24.40 -24.27 23.17
N SER A 131 25.48 -24.26 23.96
CA SER A 131 26.02 -23.03 24.55
C SER A 131 26.71 -22.10 23.53
N ILE A 132 27.20 -22.66 22.42
CA ILE A 132 27.97 -21.95 21.40
C ILE A 132 27.06 -21.58 20.22
N LEU A 133 26.31 -22.54 19.70
CA LEU A 133 25.38 -22.43 18.57
C LEU A 133 24.00 -22.97 18.98
N PRO A 134 23.17 -22.17 19.69
CA PRO A 134 21.81 -22.60 20.01
C PRO A 134 20.92 -22.68 18.76
N ASP A 135 19.87 -23.49 18.86
CA ASP A 135 18.86 -23.70 17.82
C ASP A 135 18.37 -22.42 17.13
N ALA A 136 18.09 -21.36 17.90
CA ALA A 136 17.59 -20.10 17.35
C ALA A 136 18.56 -19.49 16.32
N TYR A 137 19.87 -19.66 16.52
CA TYR A 137 20.89 -19.19 15.58
C TYR A 137 21.05 -20.13 14.40
N LEU A 138 21.07 -21.44 14.63
CA LEU A 138 21.11 -22.45 13.55
C LEU A 138 19.94 -22.26 12.58
N LYS A 139 18.73 -21.98 13.11
CA LYS A 139 17.57 -21.62 12.30
C LYS A 139 17.83 -20.38 11.44
N ARG A 140 18.36 -19.30 12.04
CA ARG A 140 18.68 -18.06 11.31
C ARG A 140 19.76 -18.27 10.25
N ILE A 141 20.76 -19.11 10.51
CA ILE A 141 21.80 -19.47 9.53
C ILE A 141 21.14 -20.13 8.32
N GLY A 142 20.24 -21.09 8.55
CA GLY A 142 19.48 -21.72 7.48
C GLY A 142 18.60 -20.74 6.70
N GLU A 143 17.86 -19.86 7.38
CA GLU A 143 17.03 -18.83 6.74
C GLU A 143 17.85 -17.81 5.93
N LYS A 144 19.10 -17.54 6.33
CA LYS A 144 19.97 -16.56 5.69
C LYS A 144 20.77 -17.11 4.52
N TYR A 145 21.30 -18.33 4.63
CA TYR A 145 22.22 -18.90 3.64
C TYR A 145 21.63 -20.10 2.89
N LEU A 146 20.81 -20.95 3.52
CA LEU A 146 20.23 -22.12 2.82
C LEU A 146 19.03 -21.71 1.99
N VAL A 147 17.99 -21.15 2.63
CA VAL A 147 16.68 -20.88 1.99
C VAL A 147 16.79 -20.02 0.72
N PRO A 148 17.52 -18.88 0.68
CA PRO A 148 17.57 -18.06 -0.52
C PRO A 148 18.32 -18.72 -1.68
N ASN A 149 19.36 -19.50 -1.40
CA ASN A 149 20.14 -20.20 -2.42
C ASN A 149 19.37 -21.43 -2.94
N PHE A 150 18.71 -22.19 -2.06
CA PHE A 150 17.93 -23.37 -2.44
C PHE A 150 16.67 -23.02 -3.24
N ARG A 151 16.08 -21.84 -3.04
CA ARG A 151 15.00 -21.31 -3.90
C ARG A 151 15.44 -21.04 -5.34
N ASN A 152 16.74 -20.90 -5.57
CA ASN A 152 17.35 -20.72 -6.88
C ASN A 152 18.04 -22.01 -7.37
N ASP A 153 17.74 -23.16 -6.76
CA ASP A 153 18.37 -24.46 -7.02
C ASP A 153 19.91 -24.49 -6.86
N ASP A 154 20.48 -23.49 -6.16
CA ASP A 154 21.93 -23.38 -5.90
C ASP A 154 22.28 -24.04 -4.56
N TYR A 155 22.20 -25.37 -4.53
CA TYR A 155 22.49 -26.16 -3.33
C TYR A 155 23.96 -26.06 -2.89
N ASP A 156 24.87 -26.04 -3.88
CA ASP A 156 26.31 -25.88 -3.68
C ASP A 156 26.61 -24.64 -2.84
N ARG A 157 26.12 -23.49 -3.30
CA ARG A 157 26.37 -22.22 -2.62
C ARG A 157 25.72 -22.16 -1.24
N GLY A 158 24.48 -22.64 -1.13
CA GLY A 158 23.75 -22.61 0.15
C GLY A 158 24.50 -23.37 1.26
N VAL A 159 24.85 -24.62 0.99
CA VAL A 159 25.56 -25.47 1.97
C VAL A 159 26.95 -24.92 2.26
N LEU A 160 27.67 -24.43 1.25
CA LEU A 160 29.01 -23.88 1.41
C LEU A 160 29.04 -22.60 2.23
N GLU A 161 28.17 -21.62 1.93
CA GLU A 161 28.09 -20.36 2.67
C GLU A 161 27.69 -20.59 4.13
N SER A 162 26.72 -21.49 4.38
CA SER A 162 26.31 -21.85 5.74
C SER A 162 27.46 -22.49 6.54
N SER A 163 28.20 -23.42 5.92
CA SER A 163 29.34 -24.11 6.54
C SER A 163 30.53 -23.18 6.81
N LYS A 164 30.84 -22.27 5.88
CA LYS A 164 31.85 -21.22 6.07
C LYS A 164 31.48 -20.28 7.21
N PHE A 165 30.20 -19.92 7.33
CA PHE A 165 29.73 -19.09 8.44
C PHE A 165 29.87 -19.83 9.78
N ILE A 166 29.46 -21.10 9.86
CA ILE A 166 29.63 -21.94 11.06
C ILE A 166 31.11 -22.04 11.44
N GLN A 167 32.00 -22.33 10.47
CA GLN A 167 33.45 -22.35 10.70
C GLN A 167 33.96 -21.03 11.28
N LYS A 168 33.52 -19.89 10.71
CA LYS A 168 33.93 -18.57 11.20
C LYS A 168 33.53 -18.35 12.66
N ILE A 169 32.31 -18.74 13.03
CA ILE A 169 31.81 -18.60 14.40
C ILE A 169 32.59 -19.51 15.35
N LEU A 170 32.78 -20.77 15.00
CA LEU A 170 33.46 -21.74 15.87
C LEU A 170 34.94 -21.45 16.05
N ASN A 171 35.61 -20.86 15.06
CA ASN A 171 37.02 -20.47 15.14
C ASN A 171 37.24 -19.14 15.89
N ALA A 172 36.19 -18.41 16.25
CA ALA A 172 36.33 -17.15 16.97
C ALA A 172 36.72 -17.41 18.44
N PRO A 173 37.57 -16.56 19.05
CA PRO A 173 38.00 -16.72 20.44
C PRO A 173 36.82 -16.61 21.43
N ASP A 174 35.80 -15.82 21.08
CA ASP A 174 34.49 -15.81 21.73
C ASP A 174 33.42 -16.02 20.65
N ALA A 175 33.11 -17.29 20.40
CA ALA A 175 32.12 -17.70 19.41
C ALA A 175 30.75 -17.08 19.67
N ARG A 176 30.35 -16.90 20.93
CA ARG A 176 29.03 -16.35 21.27
C ARG A 176 28.96 -14.86 20.99
N ALA A 177 29.96 -14.09 21.41
CA ALA A 177 29.99 -12.65 21.17
C ALA A 177 30.08 -12.31 19.67
N GLU A 178 30.88 -13.06 18.90
CA GLU A 178 30.97 -12.87 17.44
C GLU A 178 29.65 -13.27 16.75
N LEU A 179 28.98 -14.32 17.22
CA LEU A 179 27.65 -14.72 16.73
C LEU A 179 26.60 -13.63 16.98
N ASP A 180 26.55 -13.07 18.19
CA ASP A 180 25.63 -11.98 18.56
C ASP A 180 25.91 -10.70 17.74
N ARG A 181 27.18 -10.43 17.42
CA ARG A 181 27.58 -9.30 16.56
C ARG A 181 27.14 -9.47 15.11
N LEU A 182 27.31 -10.67 14.54
CA LEU A 182 27.01 -10.94 13.13
C LEU A 182 25.52 -11.23 12.88
N MET A 183 24.79 -11.71 13.88
CA MET A 183 23.37 -12.09 13.79
C MET A 183 22.59 -11.63 15.05
N PRO A 184 22.45 -10.31 15.27
CA PRO A 184 21.79 -9.78 16.45
C PRO A 184 20.37 -10.33 16.61
N GLU A 185 19.92 -10.51 17.85
CA GLU A 185 18.57 -10.99 18.12
C GLU A 185 17.49 -10.11 17.49
N ALA A 186 16.51 -10.76 16.85
CA ALA A 186 15.39 -10.07 16.26
C ALA A 186 14.57 -9.37 17.34
N ILE A 187 14.59 -8.04 17.36
CA ILE A 187 13.80 -7.23 18.30
C ILE A 187 12.31 -7.42 17.95
N PRO A 188 11.45 -7.85 18.89
CA PRO A 188 10.02 -7.99 18.65
C PRO A 188 9.41 -6.70 18.11
N PHE A 189 8.41 -6.81 17.24
CA PHE A 189 7.79 -5.62 16.62
C PHE A 189 7.23 -4.65 17.67
N TRP A 190 6.53 -5.16 18.69
CA TRP A 190 5.89 -4.38 19.75
C TRP A 190 6.86 -3.78 20.79
N ASN A 191 8.17 -3.91 20.59
CA ASN A 191 9.16 -3.28 21.45
C ASN A 191 9.41 -1.84 21.00
N PHE A 192 9.34 -0.87 21.93
CA PHE A 192 9.61 0.55 21.62
C PHE A 192 11.05 0.83 21.17
N LYS A 193 12.00 -0.09 21.40
CA LYS A 193 13.35 -0.04 20.82
C LYS A 193 13.36 -0.39 19.33
N ASN A 194 12.31 -1.03 18.80
CA ASN A 194 12.21 -1.35 17.39
C ASN A 194 12.12 -0.05 16.58
N PRO A 195 13.08 0.21 15.67
CA PRO A 195 13.12 1.46 14.93
C PRO A 195 11.88 1.64 14.04
N TYR A 196 11.31 0.56 13.51
CA TYR A 196 10.14 0.64 12.62
C TYR A 196 8.89 1.06 13.37
N LEU A 197 8.64 0.49 14.55
CA LEU A 197 7.51 0.87 15.40
C LEU A 197 7.66 2.32 15.88
N ARG A 198 8.85 2.67 16.40
CA ARG A 198 9.14 4.02 16.88
C ARG A 198 8.94 5.08 15.79
N ASN A 199 9.50 4.85 14.60
CA ASN A 199 9.35 5.78 13.47
C ASN A 199 7.89 5.87 13.02
N SER A 200 7.16 4.74 12.99
CA SER A 200 5.73 4.71 12.66
C SER A 200 4.90 5.55 13.63
N LEU A 201 5.16 5.44 14.93
CA LEU A 201 4.48 6.24 15.96
C LEU A 201 4.80 7.72 15.86
N LEU A 202 6.07 8.08 15.58
CA LEU A 202 6.48 9.47 15.40
C LEU A 202 5.77 10.11 14.20
N VAL A 203 5.75 9.43 13.05
CA VAL A 203 5.05 9.90 11.85
C VAL A 203 3.56 10.09 12.16
N LEU A 204 2.93 9.10 12.79
CA LEU A 204 1.52 9.19 13.17
C LEU A 204 1.23 10.39 14.08
N ALA A 205 2.06 10.60 15.11
CA ALA A 205 1.92 11.71 16.04
C ALA A 205 2.01 13.07 15.34
N VAL A 206 2.96 13.25 14.42
CA VAL A 206 3.11 14.49 13.63
C VAL A 206 1.86 14.76 12.79
N PHE A 207 1.32 13.76 12.09
CA PHE A 207 0.11 13.94 11.29
C PHE A 207 -1.13 14.23 12.13
N ILE A 208 -1.28 13.59 13.29
CA ILE A 208 -2.36 13.90 14.25
C ILE A 208 -2.24 15.35 14.72
N PHE A 209 -1.04 15.78 15.10
CA PHE A 209 -0.80 17.16 15.52
C PHE A 209 -1.18 18.17 14.43
N LEU A 210 -0.73 17.97 13.19
CA LEU A 210 -1.06 18.85 12.06
C LEU A 210 -2.57 18.83 11.75
N TYR A 211 -3.22 17.68 11.84
CA TYR A 211 -4.67 17.55 11.65
C TYR A 211 -5.47 18.34 12.69
N VAL A 212 -5.06 18.25 13.96
CA VAL A 212 -5.65 19.03 15.06
C VAL A 212 -5.36 20.51 14.86
N TRP A 213 -4.14 20.88 14.47
CA TRP A 213 -3.75 22.25 14.16
C TRP A 213 -4.65 22.88 13.10
N ILE A 214 -4.85 22.22 11.94
CA ILE A 214 -5.77 22.71 10.90
C ILE A 214 -7.18 22.88 11.47
N SER A 215 -7.64 21.97 12.33
CA SER A 215 -8.96 22.08 12.97
C SER A 215 -9.08 23.31 13.87
N VAL A 216 -8.02 23.61 14.63
CA VAL A 216 -7.94 24.80 15.49
C VAL A 216 -7.90 26.08 14.65
N VAL A 217 -7.02 26.14 13.65
CA VAL A 217 -6.92 27.30 12.75
C VAL A 217 -8.26 27.55 12.05
N THR A 218 -8.89 26.50 11.52
CA THR A 218 -10.22 26.59 10.89
C THR A 218 -11.23 27.21 11.85
N LYS A 219 -11.29 26.78 13.12
CA LYS A 219 -12.22 27.34 14.11
C LYS A 219 -11.95 28.83 14.39
N ILE A 220 -10.69 29.24 14.44
CA ILE A 220 -10.29 30.62 14.73
C ILE A 220 -10.56 31.55 13.53
N THR A 221 -10.38 31.08 12.30
CA THR A 221 -10.59 31.88 11.09
C THR A 221 -12.01 31.81 10.54
N LYS A 222 -12.87 30.96 11.09
CA LYS A 222 -14.25 30.81 10.65
C LYS A 222 -15.12 31.96 11.18
N GLY A 223 -15.91 32.55 10.29
CA GLY A 223 -16.93 33.53 10.60
C GLY A 223 -18.19 32.95 11.26
N LYS A 224 -19.17 33.81 11.51
CA LYS A 224 -20.42 33.46 12.23
C LYS A 224 -21.49 32.84 11.33
N ILE A 225 -21.38 33.03 10.02
CA ILE A 225 -22.37 32.54 9.05
C ILE A 225 -22.11 31.05 8.79
N THR A 226 -23.15 30.25 8.65
CA THR A 226 -23.04 28.83 8.30
C THR A 226 -23.88 28.53 7.06
N LYS A 227 -23.27 28.53 5.87
CA LYS A 227 -23.92 27.98 4.68
C LYS A 227 -23.94 26.45 4.77
N LYS A 228 -25.08 25.83 4.45
CA LYS A 228 -25.24 24.37 4.42
C LYS A 228 -24.36 23.82 3.29
N SER A 229 -23.25 23.20 3.67
CA SER A 229 -22.31 22.61 2.73
C SER A 229 -22.66 21.15 2.51
N SER A 230 -22.75 20.69 1.26
CA SER A 230 -22.86 19.26 0.89
C SER A 230 -21.51 18.52 1.08
N TYR A 231 -20.75 18.91 2.11
CA TYR A 231 -19.43 18.36 2.36
C TYR A 231 -19.56 17.12 3.23
N PHE A 232 -19.21 15.97 2.66
CA PHE A 232 -19.23 14.69 3.35
C PHE A 232 -17.95 14.57 4.21
N PRO A 233 -18.07 14.39 5.55
CA PRO A 233 -16.89 14.34 6.41
C PRO A 233 -16.08 13.05 6.15
N PRO A 234 -14.75 13.16 5.95
CA PRO A 234 -13.90 12.03 5.57
C PRO A 234 -13.74 10.97 6.67
N LEU A 235 -14.15 11.23 7.91
CA LEU A 235 -13.95 10.29 9.03
C LEU A 235 -14.75 8.99 8.84
N ILE A 236 -15.93 9.05 8.23
CA ILE A 236 -16.78 7.87 7.93
C ILE A 236 -16.32 7.18 6.63
N SER A 237 -15.59 7.90 5.77
CA SER A 237 -14.99 7.37 4.54
C SER A 237 -13.51 6.93 4.71
N GLY A 238 -12.91 7.14 5.88
CA GLY A 238 -11.46 6.97 6.12
C GLY A 238 -11.00 5.52 6.09
N CYS A 239 -11.76 4.59 6.67
CA CYS A 239 -11.48 3.15 6.54
C CYS A 239 -11.68 2.65 5.11
N GLY A 240 -12.68 3.18 4.40
CA GLY A 240 -12.94 2.83 2.99
C GLY A 240 -11.82 3.31 2.06
N CYS A 241 -11.37 4.56 2.25
CA CYS A 241 -10.23 5.13 1.53
C CYS A 241 -8.93 4.35 1.82
N MET A 242 -8.70 3.93 3.07
CA MET A 242 -7.54 3.10 3.42
C MET A 242 -7.59 1.75 2.72
N GLY A 243 -8.72 1.05 2.79
CA GLY A 243 -8.91 -0.23 2.09
C GLY A 243 -8.72 -0.11 0.58
N ILE A 244 -9.26 0.96 -0.02
CA ILE A 244 -9.15 1.22 -1.46
C ILE A 244 -7.70 1.57 -1.85
N LEU A 245 -7.01 2.42 -1.09
CA LEU A 245 -5.61 2.76 -1.37
C LEU A 245 -4.70 1.55 -1.17
N MET A 246 -4.87 0.79 -0.08
CA MET A 246 -4.15 -0.46 0.13
C MET A 246 -4.43 -1.47 -0.97
N PHE A 247 -5.67 -1.55 -1.46
CA PHE A 247 -6.03 -2.43 -2.56
C PHE A 247 -5.36 -2.00 -3.87
N PHE A 248 -5.39 -0.71 -4.22
CA PHE A 248 -4.75 -0.22 -5.44
C PHE A 248 -3.23 -0.29 -5.37
N THR A 249 -2.60 0.01 -4.23
CA THR A 249 -1.16 -0.19 -4.07
C THR A 249 -0.81 -1.67 -4.11
N SER A 250 -1.58 -2.55 -3.47
CA SER A 250 -1.42 -4.01 -3.62
C SER A 250 -1.48 -4.42 -5.08
N PHE A 251 -2.50 -3.96 -5.81
CA PHE A 251 -2.77 -4.37 -7.17
C PHE A 251 -1.67 -3.90 -8.14
N ILE A 252 -1.19 -2.67 -7.96
CA ILE A 252 -0.07 -2.13 -8.75
C ILE A 252 1.21 -2.92 -8.46
N PHE A 253 1.54 -3.16 -7.19
CA PHE A 253 2.76 -3.90 -6.84
C PHE A 253 2.71 -5.39 -7.20
N ALA A 254 1.51 -5.98 -7.15
CA ALA A 254 1.22 -7.34 -7.58
C ALA A 254 1.56 -7.57 -9.05
N PHE A 255 0.93 -6.76 -9.91
CA PHE A 255 0.91 -6.98 -11.35
C PHE A 255 2.13 -6.39 -12.04
N VAL A 256 2.72 -5.33 -11.49
CA VAL A 256 3.87 -4.66 -12.11
C VAL A 256 5.19 -5.24 -11.62
N PHE A 257 5.28 -5.67 -10.36
CA PHE A 257 6.57 -6.00 -9.74
C PHE A 257 6.72 -7.45 -9.29
N GLU A 258 5.67 -8.30 -9.34
CA GLU A 258 5.70 -9.72 -8.89
C GLU A 258 6.35 -9.94 -7.51
N ASN A 259 6.38 -8.91 -6.63
CA ASN A 259 7.21 -8.88 -5.41
C ASN A 259 6.39 -8.45 -4.18
N PHE A 260 5.28 -9.14 -3.90
CA PHE A 260 4.41 -8.85 -2.75
C PHE A 260 5.15 -8.90 -1.41
N ASP A 261 6.03 -9.88 -1.23
CA ASP A 261 6.73 -10.14 0.02
C ASP A 261 7.71 -9.02 0.40
N GLN A 262 8.16 -8.21 -0.57
CA GLN A 262 9.04 -7.07 -0.31
C GLN A 262 8.26 -5.83 0.11
N VAL A 263 7.01 -5.69 -0.34
CA VAL A 263 6.17 -4.52 -0.11
C VAL A 263 5.52 -4.58 1.28
N TYR A 264 4.99 -5.74 1.66
CA TYR A 264 4.30 -5.96 2.93
C TYR A 264 5.22 -6.28 4.10
N GLN A 265 6.47 -5.81 4.05
CA GLN A 265 7.39 -5.94 5.16
C GLN A 265 7.12 -4.87 6.21
N VAL A 266 7.23 -5.26 7.48
CA VAL A 266 7.10 -4.37 8.65
C VAL A 266 8.02 -3.14 8.54
N LYS A 267 9.17 -3.28 7.86
CA LYS A 267 10.10 -2.18 7.60
C LYS A 267 9.46 -1.01 6.82
N ASN A 268 8.42 -1.28 6.02
CA ASN A 268 7.76 -0.30 5.17
C ASN A 268 6.58 0.40 5.86
N LEU A 269 6.17 -0.06 7.05
CA LEU A 269 5.05 0.51 7.83
C LEU A 269 5.06 2.05 7.95
N PRO A 270 6.18 2.72 8.30
CA PRO A 270 6.16 4.18 8.45
C PRO A 270 5.84 4.92 7.13
N TYR A 271 6.21 4.36 5.98
CA TYR A 271 5.91 4.97 4.68
C TYR A 271 4.43 4.87 4.33
N PHE A 272 3.78 3.75 4.66
CA PHE A 272 2.32 3.62 4.49
C PHE A 272 1.56 4.65 5.32
N ILE A 273 1.96 4.84 6.59
CA ILE A 273 1.37 5.85 7.46
C ILE A 273 1.61 7.26 6.90
N LEU A 274 2.80 7.53 6.36
CA LEU A 274 3.11 8.83 5.75
C LEU A 274 2.20 9.13 4.55
N ILE A 275 2.06 8.20 3.60
CA ILE A 275 1.21 8.38 2.41
C ILE A 275 -0.24 8.64 2.84
N PHE A 276 -0.76 7.84 3.77
CA PHE A 276 -2.12 8.02 4.28
C PHE A 276 -2.29 9.36 5.02
N GLY A 277 -1.30 9.74 5.84
CA GLY A 277 -1.26 11.02 6.53
C GLY A 277 -1.32 12.20 5.57
N VAL A 278 -0.54 12.17 4.50
CA VAL A 278 -0.51 13.20 3.44
C VAL A 278 -1.88 13.40 2.79
N ILE A 279 -2.57 12.30 2.44
CA ILE A 279 -3.88 12.34 1.79
C ILE A 279 -4.94 12.86 2.77
N THR A 280 -4.95 12.34 3.99
CA THR A 280 -5.89 12.75 5.05
C THR A 280 -5.74 14.23 5.39
N LEU A 281 -4.49 14.70 5.48
CA LEU A 281 -4.19 16.10 5.76
C LEU A 281 -4.65 17.02 4.63
N GLY A 282 -4.48 16.61 3.36
CA GLY A 282 -4.94 17.35 2.19
C GLY A 282 -6.46 17.50 2.16
N MET A 283 -7.20 16.41 2.39
CA MET A 283 -8.67 16.46 2.50
C MET A 283 -9.13 17.35 3.67
N LYS A 284 -8.44 17.27 4.82
CA LYS A 284 -8.73 18.12 5.96
C LYS A 284 -8.49 19.60 5.67
N TYR A 285 -7.43 19.90 4.95
CA TYR A 285 -7.11 21.26 4.50
C TYR A 285 -8.21 21.80 3.58
N ASN A 286 -8.64 21.02 2.58
CA ASN A 286 -9.76 21.35 1.70
C ASN A 286 -11.06 21.62 2.47
N ALA A 287 -11.36 20.79 3.47
CA ALA A 287 -12.52 20.99 4.35
C ALA A 287 -12.42 22.32 5.10
N GLY A 288 -11.23 22.62 5.63
CA GLY A 288 -10.95 23.83 6.39
C GLY A 288 -11.15 25.09 5.55
N ILE A 289 -10.53 25.16 4.38
CA ILE A 289 -10.64 26.33 3.49
C ILE A 289 -12.08 26.53 3.00
N THR A 290 -12.80 25.44 2.70
CA THR A 290 -14.22 25.49 2.30
C THR A 290 -15.08 25.98 3.45
N ALA A 291 -14.84 25.51 4.67
CA ALA A 291 -15.57 25.94 5.86
C ALA A 291 -15.33 27.42 6.19
N VAL A 292 -14.10 27.92 6.00
CA VAL A 292 -13.77 29.34 6.17
C VAL A 292 -14.46 30.17 5.08
N THR A 293 -14.36 29.77 3.82
CA THR A 293 -14.99 30.48 2.70
C THR A 293 -16.51 30.58 2.86
N ASN A 294 -17.16 29.47 3.26
CA ASN A 294 -18.60 29.41 3.44
C ASN A 294 -19.11 30.13 4.71
N SER A 295 -18.19 30.65 5.54
CA SER A 295 -18.54 31.33 6.79
C SER A 295 -18.66 32.84 6.70
N TYR A 296 -18.43 33.37 5.50
CA TYR A 296 -18.57 34.77 5.13
C TYR A 296 -19.41 34.87 3.86
N LYS A 297 -20.11 35.99 3.69
CA LYS A 297 -20.80 36.41 2.46
C LYS A 297 -20.02 37.51 1.76
N ASP A 298 -19.37 38.39 2.52
CA ASP A 298 -18.61 39.53 2.02
C ASP A 298 -17.23 39.11 1.46
N GLU A 299 -16.92 39.53 0.23
CA GLU A 299 -15.71 39.08 -0.48
C GLU A 299 -14.41 39.55 0.18
N GLU A 300 -14.38 40.74 0.78
CA GLU A 300 -13.20 41.23 1.49
C GLU A 300 -12.91 40.37 2.73
N ASN A 301 -13.94 40.09 3.52
CA ASN A 301 -13.81 39.23 4.70
C ASN A 301 -13.37 37.81 4.31
N ILE A 302 -13.89 37.27 3.19
CA ILE A 302 -13.42 36.00 2.63
C ILE A 302 -11.92 36.05 2.32
N GLN A 303 -11.46 37.08 1.60
CA GLN A 303 -10.05 37.20 1.23
C GLN A 303 -9.13 37.35 2.45
N GLN A 304 -9.52 38.16 3.43
CA GLN A 304 -8.76 38.32 4.67
C GLN A 304 -8.68 37.00 5.45
N ALA A 305 -9.79 36.28 5.57
CA ALA A 305 -9.85 34.99 6.24
C ALA A 305 -9.01 33.92 5.52
N ILE A 306 -9.06 33.86 4.20
CA ILE A 306 -8.22 32.97 3.38
C ILE A 306 -6.74 33.29 3.58
N ARG A 307 -6.32 34.55 3.49
CA ARG A 307 -4.90 34.93 3.72
C ARG A 307 -4.42 34.51 5.10
N LYS A 308 -5.24 34.71 6.14
CA LYS A 308 -4.92 34.31 7.52
C LYS A 308 -4.82 32.78 7.64
N PHE A 309 -5.76 32.05 7.05
CA PHE A 309 -5.76 30.58 7.04
C PHE A 309 -4.53 30.01 6.32
N LEU A 310 -4.20 30.52 5.13
CA LEU A 310 -3.03 30.10 4.35
C LEU A 310 -1.74 30.36 5.12
N LYS A 311 -1.60 31.55 5.74
CA LYS A 311 -0.42 31.93 6.53
C LYS A 311 -0.20 30.98 7.73
N TRP A 312 -1.27 30.65 8.46
CA TRP A 312 -1.17 29.80 9.66
C TRP A 312 -1.07 28.31 9.35
N ASN A 313 -1.50 27.88 8.16
CA ASN A 313 -1.39 26.50 7.69
C ASN A 313 -0.34 26.33 6.59
N PHE A 314 0.70 27.16 6.58
CA PHE A 314 1.81 27.05 5.61
C PHE A 314 2.54 25.70 5.71
N LEU A 315 2.82 25.22 6.92
CA LEU A 315 3.51 23.94 7.11
C LEU A 315 2.69 22.72 6.63
N PRO A 316 1.40 22.56 7.01
CA PRO A 316 0.54 21.53 6.43
C PRO A 316 0.44 21.59 4.90
N LEU A 317 0.47 22.79 4.31
CA LEU A 317 0.43 22.99 2.86
C LEU A 317 1.67 22.42 2.16
N LEU A 318 2.87 22.56 2.73
CA LEU A 318 4.09 21.99 2.15
C LEU A 318 4.10 20.45 2.19
N ILE A 319 3.56 19.87 3.25
CA ILE A 319 3.58 18.42 3.48
C ILE A 319 2.55 17.69 2.62
N SER A 320 1.47 18.35 2.22
CA SER A 320 0.39 17.74 1.43
C SER A 320 0.29 18.32 0.01
N PRO A 321 0.80 17.61 -1.02
CA PRO A 321 0.66 18.06 -2.41
C PRO A 321 -0.79 18.26 -2.86
N LEU A 322 -1.74 17.49 -2.32
CA LEU A 322 -3.16 17.65 -2.62
C LEU A 322 -3.71 19.02 -2.17
N ALA A 323 -3.15 19.60 -1.10
CA ALA A 323 -3.55 20.94 -0.64
C ALA A 323 -3.11 22.06 -1.60
N TRP A 324 -2.16 21.79 -2.52
CA TRP A 324 -1.70 22.79 -3.48
C TRP A 324 -2.77 23.14 -4.52
N ILE A 325 -3.70 22.23 -4.80
CA ILE A 325 -4.84 22.50 -5.68
C ILE A 325 -5.70 23.62 -5.07
N ASP A 326 -6.01 23.53 -3.78
CA ASP A 326 -6.80 24.54 -3.07
C ASP A 326 -6.02 25.83 -2.85
N PHE A 327 -4.71 25.75 -2.62
CA PHE A 327 -3.85 26.92 -2.62
C PHE A 327 -3.89 27.64 -3.97
N GLY A 328 -3.79 26.92 -5.09
CA GLY A 328 -3.90 27.48 -6.44
C GLY A 328 -5.25 28.16 -6.68
N ARG A 329 -6.37 27.51 -6.30
CA ARG A 329 -7.72 28.12 -6.37
C ARG A 329 -7.83 29.38 -5.51
N SER A 330 -7.31 29.32 -4.28
CA SER A 330 -7.33 30.44 -3.34
C SER A 330 -6.48 31.62 -3.84
N ASN A 331 -5.29 31.34 -4.37
CA ASN A 331 -4.39 32.33 -4.93
C ASN A 331 -4.98 32.96 -6.21
N LYS A 332 -5.60 32.16 -7.08
CA LYS A 332 -6.33 32.66 -8.25
C LYS A 332 -7.45 33.62 -7.83
N ARG A 333 -8.26 33.25 -6.83
CA ARG A 333 -9.29 34.13 -6.26
C ARG A 333 -8.68 35.44 -5.74
N LEU A 334 -7.63 35.35 -4.92
CA LEU A 334 -6.94 36.53 -4.39
C LEU A 334 -6.36 37.45 -5.49
N SER A 335 -5.90 36.88 -6.61
CA SER A 335 -5.31 37.62 -7.73
C SER A 335 -6.32 38.23 -8.71
N LEU A 336 -7.53 37.66 -8.82
CA LEU A 336 -8.56 38.12 -9.77
C LEU A 336 -9.42 39.27 -9.24
N HIS A 337 -9.48 39.45 -7.92
CA HIS A 337 -10.33 40.46 -7.28
C HIS A 337 -9.65 41.76 -6.79
N PRO A 338 -8.38 42.13 -7.12
CA PRO A 338 -7.79 43.37 -6.60
C PRO A 338 -8.52 44.63 -7.10
N GLY A 339 -9.23 44.55 -8.23
CA GLY A 339 -10.06 45.63 -8.77
C GLY A 339 -11.51 45.67 -8.26
N ARG A 340 -12.03 44.58 -7.67
CA ARG A 340 -13.44 44.49 -7.21
C ARG A 340 -13.73 45.42 -6.04
N LEU A 341 -12.73 45.64 -5.19
CA LEU A 341 -12.87 46.34 -3.91
C LEU A 341 -12.33 47.78 -3.95
N VAL A 342 -12.06 48.32 -5.14
CA VAL A 342 -11.53 49.68 -5.30
C VAL A 342 -12.65 50.69 -5.14
N ALA A 343 -12.41 51.74 -4.36
CA ALA A 343 -13.39 52.82 -4.17
C ALA A 343 -13.66 53.58 -5.48
N PRO A 344 -14.86 54.17 -5.67
CA PRO A 344 -15.18 54.94 -6.86
C PRO A 344 -14.24 56.12 -7.13
N ASP A 345 -13.67 56.71 -6.08
CA ASP A 345 -12.64 57.74 -6.16
C ASP A 345 -11.64 57.64 -5.00
N ASN A 346 -10.55 58.39 -5.09
CA ASN A 346 -9.49 58.46 -4.09
C ASN A 346 -9.80 59.46 -2.95
N SER A 347 -11.03 59.97 -2.82
CA SER A 347 -11.36 61.02 -1.85
C SER A 347 -11.40 60.53 -0.40
N GLY A 348 -11.41 59.20 -0.19
CA GLY A 348 -11.49 58.56 1.12
C GLY A 348 -12.86 58.70 1.81
N ASN A 349 -13.85 59.31 1.16
CA ASN A 349 -15.17 59.54 1.75
C ASN A 349 -16.16 58.40 1.48
N TRP A 350 -15.77 57.40 0.69
CA TRP A 350 -16.62 56.26 0.34
C TRP A 350 -16.46 55.13 1.35
N LEU A 351 -17.59 54.70 1.92
CA LEU A 351 -17.67 53.56 2.82
C LEU A 351 -18.33 52.38 2.08
N ARG A 352 -17.64 51.24 1.97
CA ARG A 352 -18.24 50.02 1.41
C ARG A 352 -19.17 49.39 2.43
N ILE A 353 -20.36 48.99 2.00
CA ILE A 353 -21.29 48.29 2.86
C ILE A 353 -20.88 46.82 3.00
N ASN A 354 -20.64 46.38 4.22
CA ASN A 354 -20.28 44.99 4.51
C ASN A 354 -21.49 44.05 4.40
N ARG A 355 -21.42 43.06 3.51
CA ARG A 355 -22.54 42.13 3.24
C ARG A 355 -22.80 41.14 4.37
N ASP A 356 -21.84 40.91 5.27
CA ASP A 356 -22.04 40.03 6.44
C ASP A 356 -22.94 40.67 7.50
N GLN A 357 -22.98 42.00 7.56
CA GLN A 357 -23.73 42.76 8.57
C GLN A 357 -25.04 43.36 8.05
N ALA A 358 -25.19 43.49 6.73
CA ALA A 358 -26.25 44.29 6.11
C ALA A 358 -27.24 43.49 5.24
N ASP A 359 -27.38 42.17 5.44
CA ASP A 359 -28.14 41.27 4.57
C ASP A 359 -29.60 41.70 4.28
N SER A 360 -30.30 42.26 5.28
CA SER A 360 -31.66 42.79 5.10
C SER A 360 -31.68 44.18 4.44
N LYS A 361 -30.62 44.98 4.62
CA LYS A 361 -30.50 46.34 4.07
C LYS A 361 -30.02 46.33 2.62
N MET A 362 -29.31 45.28 2.19
CA MET A 362 -28.84 45.13 0.80
C MET A 362 -29.97 45.19 -0.24
N ARG A 363 -31.15 44.63 0.08
CA ARG A 363 -32.33 44.69 -0.81
C ARG A 363 -32.87 46.09 -1.04
N ASN A 364 -32.49 47.06 -0.21
CA ASN A 364 -32.91 48.45 -0.37
C ASN A 364 -32.05 49.21 -1.37
N PHE A 365 -30.87 48.67 -1.74
CA PHE A 365 -29.92 49.32 -2.65
C PHE A 365 -29.98 48.77 -4.07
N LEU A 366 -30.57 47.60 -4.28
CA LEU A 366 -30.56 46.86 -5.55
C LEU A 366 -31.97 46.75 -6.11
N ASP A 367 -32.10 46.95 -7.43
CA ASP A 367 -33.36 46.73 -8.14
C ASP A 367 -33.68 45.23 -8.30
N ALA A 368 -34.94 44.90 -8.59
CA ALA A 368 -35.40 43.53 -8.80
C ALA A 368 -34.61 42.79 -9.90
N GLY A 369 -34.19 43.49 -10.97
CA GLY A 369 -33.33 42.91 -12.01
C GLY A 369 -31.93 42.56 -11.50
N GLN A 370 -31.33 43.46 -10.72
CA GLN A 370 -30.00 43.28 -10.13
C GLN A 370 -30.00 42.16 -9.08
N LEU A 371 -31.05 42.07 -8.27
CA LEU A 371 -31.24 40.96 -7.33
C LEU A 371 -31.34 39.61 -8.05
N MET A 372 -31.93 39.57 -9.27
CA MET A 372 -31.95 38.36 -10.07
C MET A 372 -30.56 38.03 -10.63
N GLU A 373 -29.79 39.02 -11.10
CA GLU A 373 -28.40 38.83 -11.55
C GLU A 373 -27.52 38.22 -10.45
N GLU A 374 -27.64 38.69 -9.20
CA GLU A 374 -26.92 38.11 -8.05
C GLU A 374 -27.43 36.71 -7.72
N LYS A 375 -28.75 36.48 -7.77
CA LYS A 375 -29.35 35.18 -7.44
C LYS A 375 -28.89 34.06 -8.37
N ILE A 376 -28.62 34.37 -9.64
CA ILE A 376 -28.11 33.42 -10.63
C ILE A 376 -26.58 33.43 -10.74
N ASN A 377 -25.88 34.18 -9.87
CA ASN A 377 -24.42 34.39 -9.89
C ASN A 377 -23.89 34.89 -11.26
N SER A 378 -24.64 35.73 -11.95
CA SER A 378 -24.20 36.32 -13.23
C SER A 378 -23.35 37.58 -13.00
N ARG A 379 -23.82 38.44 -12.10
CA ARG A 379 -23.19 39.71 -11.75
C ARG A 379 -23.53 40.04 -10.30
N ASP A 380 -22.49 40.36 -9.55
CA ASP A 380 -22.57 40.88 -8.18
C ASP A 380 -22.41 42.39 -8.17
N TYR A 381 -22.96 43.04 -7.14
CA TYR A 381 -22.84 44.48 -6.98
C TYR A 381 -22.16 44.84 -5.66
N GLU A 382 -21.10 45.64 -5.72
CA GLU A 382 -20.50 46.26 -4.54
C GLU A 382 -21.14 47.63 -4.29
N VAL A 383 -21.69 47.81 -3.09
CA VAL A 383 -22.40 49.04 -2.70
C VAL A 383 -21.47 49.95 -1.90
N TRP A 384 -21.26 51.16 -2.41
CA TRP A 384 -20.47 52.21 -1.76
C TRP A 384 -21.35 53.40 -1.42
N VAL A 385 -21.26 53.89 -0.18
CA VAL A 385 -22.00 55.07 0.27
C VAL A 385 -21.02 56.17 0.66
N ASN A 386 -21.19 57.36 0.10
CA ASN A 386 -20.37 58.51 0.45
C ASN A 386 -20.80 59.07 1.81
N SER A 387 -19.86 59.20 2.74
CA SER A 387 -20.15 59.63 4.11
C SER A 387 -20.53 61.11 4.24
N LYS A 388 -20.23 61.94 3.22
CA LYS A 388 -20.53 63.39 3.23
C LYS A 388 -21.78 63.74 2.43
N THR A 389 -21.96 63.13 1.26
CA THR A 389 -23.08 63.43 0.35
C THR A 389 -24.23 62.44 0.48
N ASN A 390 -24.04 61.33 1.19
CA ASN A 390 -24.96 60.20 1.26
C ASN A 390 -25.31 59.59 -0.12
N GLU A 391 -24.50 59.89 -1.14
CA GLU A 391 -24.61 59.33 -2.48
C GLU A 391 -24.24 57.83 -2.45
N THR A 392 -25.03 57.00 -3.13
CA THR A 392 -24.76 55.56 -3.26
C THR A 392 -24.28 55.24 -4.67
N LYS A 393 -23.15 54.54 -4.80
CA LYS A 393 -22.63 54.01 -6.06
C LYS A 393 -22.59 52.50 -6.03
N LEU A 394 -23.08 51.89 -7.11
CA LEU A 394 -23.05 50.45 -7.34
C LEU A 394 -21.95 50.13 -8.35
N ILE A 395 -21.00 49.30 -7.95
CA ILE A 395 -19.94 48.80 -8.85
C ILE A 395 -20.29 47.37 -9.26
N PRO A 396 -20.63 47.10 -10.54
CA PRO A 396 -20.93 45.77 -11.01
C PRO A 396 -19.66 44.91 -11.15
N TRP A 397 -19.76 43.65 -10.77
CA TRP A 397 -18.71 42.65 -10.89
C TRP A 397 -19.25 41.39 -11.57
N ASP A 398 -18.78 41.13 -12.79
CA ASP A 398 -19.20 39.98 -13.59
C ASP A 398 -18.55 38.70 -13.08
N GLU A 399 -19.35 37.75 -12.58
CA GLU A 399 -18.86 36.44 -12.13
C GLU A 399 -18.86 35.42 -13.28
N ASP A 400 -20.02 35.22 -13.91
CA ASP A 400 -20.17 34.30 -15.04
C ASP A 400 -20.04 35.03 -16.38
N LYS A 401 -19.17 34.54 -17.26
CA LYS A 401 -18.99 35.08 -18.61
C LYS A 401 -19.95 34.46 -19.64
N THR A 402 -20.61 33.36 -19.30
CA THR A 402 -21.53 32.64 -20.18
C THR A 402 -22.91 33.27 -20.24
N ILE A 403 -23.35 33.87 -19.13
CA ILE A 403 -24.61 34.62 -19.05
C ILE A 403 -24.40 35.98 -19.70
N ILE A 404 -25.30 36.38 -20.59
CA ILE A 404 -25.18 37.65 -21.32
C ILE A 404 -26.31 38.63 -20.96
N LEU A 405 -26.15 39.87 -21.41
CA LEU A 405 -27.16 40.92 -21.31
C LEU A 405 -28.39 40.53 -22.13
N CYS A 406 -29.56 40.55 -21.49
CA CYS A 406 -30.82 40.33 -22.18
C CYS A 406 -31.14 41.51 -23.12
N PRO A 407 -31.52 41.26 -24.38
CA PRO A 407 -31.86 42.33 -25.32
C PRO A 407 -33.14 43.08 -24.93
N GLN A 408 -34.04 42.46 -24.15
CA GLN A 408 -35.30 43.06 -23.73
C GLN A 408 -35.18 43.86 -22.43
N CYS A 409 -34.59 43.29 -21.38
CA CYS A 409 -34.55 43.91 -20.05
C CYS A 409 -33.17 44.47 -19.67
N HIS A 410 -32.16 44.32 -20.52
CA HIS A 410 -30.78 44.79 -20.33
C HIS A 410 -30.04 44.28 -19.07
N TYR A 411 -30.68 43.47 -18.24
CA TYR A 411 -30.04 42.71 -17.17
C TYR A 411 -29.31 41.49 -17.72
N LYS A 412 -28.15 41.17 -17.15
CA LYS A 412 -27.31 40.02 -17.47
C LYS A 412 -27.92 38.73 -16.91
N THR A 413 -29.08 38.35 -17.43
CA THR A 413 -29.86 37.20 -16.95
C THR A 413 -30.26 36.24 -18.07
N PHE A 414 -29.63 36.39 -19.24
CA PHE A 414 -29.92 35.62 -20.44
C PHE A 414 -28.95 34.43 -20.56
N GLU A 415 -29.48 33.23 -20.36
CA GLU A 415 -28.76 31.97 -20.49
C GLU A 415 -28.95 31.42 -21.90
N LYS A 416 -27.84 31.07 -22.55
CA LYS A 416 -27.83 30.48 -23.88
C LYS A 416 -27.77 28.97 -23.82
N ASP A 417 -28.16 28.34 -24.93
CA ASP A 417 -27.97 26.91 -25.20
C ASP A 417 -28.69 25.99 -24.19
N LEU A 418 -29.82 26.46 -23.64
CA LEU A 418 -30.68 25.61 -22.83
C LEU A 418 -31.34 24.57 -23.73
N ARG A 419 -31.51 23.35 -23.19
CA ARG A 419 -32.08 22.23 -23.93
C ARG A 419 -33.29 21.68 -23.19
N LYS A 420 -34.39 21.54 -23.92
CA LYS A 420 -35.62 20.93 -23.44
C LYS A 420 -35.87 19.66 -24.23
N THR A 421 -35.88 18.52 -23.55
CA THR A 421 -36.22 17.25 -24.19
C THR A 421 -37.72 17.21 -24.50
N ILE A 422 -38.08 17.23 -25.78
CA ILE A 422 -39.47 17.03 -26.23
C ILE A 422 -39.77 15.52 -26.24
N THR A 423 -38.86 14.73 -26.82
CA THR A 423 -38.99 13.27 -26.90
C THR A 423 -37.69 12.63 -26.50
N LYS A 424 -37.73 11.79 -25.46
CA LYS A 424 -36.56 11.10 -24.93
C LYS A 424 -36.06 10.05 -25.95
N ALA A 425 -34.76 10.05 -26.23
CA ALA A 425 -34.14 9.04 -27.08
C ALA A 425 -34.31 7.63 -26.48
N THR A 426 -34.61 6.65 -27.33
CA THR A 426 -34.71 5.24 -26.97
C THR A 426 -33.55 4.44 -27.60
N TYR A 427 -33.48 3.14 -27.34
CA TYR A 427 -32.49 2.27 -28.02
C TYR A 427 -32.85 2.00 -29.49
N SER A 428 -34.11 2.22 -29.86
CA SER A 428 -34.63 1.97 -31.22
C SER A 428 -34.77 3.24 -32.04
N SER A 429 -34.97 4.41 -31.42
CA SER A 429 -35.17 5.70 -32.10
C SER A 429 -34.38 6.83 -31.44
N GLY A 430 -33.93 7.79 -32.26
CA GLY A 430 -33.43 9.07 -31.75
C GLY A 430 -34.49 9.83 -30.96
N GLY A 431 -34.06 10.78 -30.14
CA GLY A 431 -34.94 11.71 -29.45
C GLY A 431 -35.05 13.04 -30.19
N LEU A 432 -35.91 13.92 -29.69
CA LEU A 432 -36.06 15.30 -30.13
C LEU A 432 -35.78 16.22 -28.94
N GLU A 433 -34.83 17.13 -29.11
CA GLU A 433 -34.55 18.21 -28.16
C GLU A 433 -34.82 19.57 -28.82
N GLU A 434 -35.39 20.50 -28.08
CA GLU A 434 -35.48 21.90 -28.47
C GLU A 434 -34.34 22.66 -27.80
N GLN A 435 -33.60 23.44 -28.59
CA GLN A 435 -32.60 24.36 -28.09
C GLN A 435 -33.22 25.76 -28.03
N TYR A 436 -33.10 26.42 -26.88
CA TYR A 436 -33.67 27.74 -26.66
C TYR A 436 -32.78 28.54 -25.72
N ASP A 437 -32.88 29.86 -25.81
CA ASP A 437 -32.27 30.78 -24.87
C ASP A 437 -33.36 31.41 -24.01
N LEU A 438 -33.11 31.61 -22.72
CA LEU A 438 -34.09 32.13 -21.79
C LEU A 438 -33.50 33.19 -20.87
N CYS A 439 -34.21 34.30 -20.73
CA CYS A 439 -33.99 35.29 -19.70
C CYS A 439 -34.67 34.88 -18.39
N LYS A 440 -33.90 34.60 -17.33
CA LYS A 440 -34.46 34.22 -16.02
C LYS A 440 -35.22 35.34 -15.30
N TYR A 441 -34.95 36.60 -15.64
CA TYR A 441 -35.66 37.76 -15.07
C TYR A 441 -36.98 38.07 -15.78
N CYS A 442 -36.94 38.46 -17.06
CA CYS A 442 -38.13 38.90 -17.78
C CYS A 442 -38.88 37.78 -18.54
N GLY A 443 -38.34 36.55 -18.56
CA GLY A 443 -38.95 35.42 -19.26
C GLY A 443 -38.83 35.48 -20.79
N TYR A 444 -38.05 36.43 -21.34
CA TYR A 444 -37.79 36.54 -22.77
C TYR A 444 -37.09 35.28 -23.30
N GLU A 445 -37.68 34.64 -24.31
CA GLU A 445 -37.25 33.34 -24.85
C GLU A 445 -36.98 33.44 -26.36
N ILE A 446 -35.89 32.83 -26.81
CA ILE A 446 -35.57 32.66 -28.24
C ILE A 446 -35.43 31.16 -28.49
N SER A 447 -36.36 30.56 -29.25
CA SER A 447 -36.21 29.17 -29.69
C SER A 447 -35.32 29.11 -30.93
N HIS A 448 -34.28 28.28 -30.89
CA HIS A 448 -33.37 27.99 -32.01
C HIS A 448 -33.84 26.79 -32.84
N GLY A 449 -34.99 26.22 -32.50
CA GLY A 449 -35.60 25.09 -33.19
C GLY A 449 -35.22 23.73 -32.58
N THR A 450 -35.74 22.68 -33.23
CA THR A 450 -35.61 21.30 -32.74
C THR A 450 -34.44 20.57 -33.41
N HIS A 451 -33.62 19.92 -32.59
CA HIS A 451 -32.51 19.07 -33.00
C HIS A 451 -32.80 17.60 -32.65
N ASN A 452 -32.38 16.69 -33.52
CA ASN A 452 -32.48 15.26 -33.27
C ASN A 452 -31.32 14.80 -32.38
N THR A 453 -31.63 14.12 -31.28
CA THR A 453 -30.62 13.47 -30.43
C THR A 453 -30.37 12.04 -30.88
N PRO A 454 -29.12 11.57 -30.86
CA PRO A 454 -28.79 10.19 -31.24
C PRO A 454 -29.46 9.17 -30.31
N ARG A 455 -29.79 7.99 -30.84
CA ARG A 455 -30.34 6.87 -30.07
C ARG A 455 -29.37 6.44 -28.96
N LEU A 456 -29.91 5.89 -27.87
CA LEU A 456 -29.10 5.33 -26.80
C LEU A 456 -28.29 4.12 -27.31
N VAL A 457 -27.00 4.08 -26.99
CA VAL A 457 -26.11 2.94 -27.25
C VAL A 457 -25.89 2.16 -25.97
N ARG A 458 -25.99 0.83 -26.04
CA ARG A 458 -25.68 -0.05 -24.92
C ARG A 458 -24.16 -0.08 -24.73
N SER A 459 -23.67 0.45 -23.62
CA SER A 459 -22.29 0.28 -23.19
C SER A 459 -22.04 -1.19 -22.82
N SER A 460 -21.14 -1.86 -23.53
CA SER A 460 -20.64 -3.18 -23.15
C SER A 460 -19.64 -3.05 -21.99
N SER A 461 -20.15 -2.84 -20.78
CA SER A 461 -19.40 -3.09 -19.55
C SER A 461 -19.60 -4.56 -19.18
N GLY A 462 -18.55 -5.37 -19.35
CA GLY A 462 -18.53 -6.76 -18.93
C GLY A 462 -18.80 -6.87 -17.43
N SER A 463 -19.97 -7.41 -17.09
CA SER A 463 -20.30 -7.85 -15.74
C SER A 463 -19.97 -9.34 -15.64
N SER A 464 -18.81 -9.68 -15.10
CA SER A 464 -18.56 -11.03 -14.60
C SER A 464 -19.24 -11.17 -13.25
N GLY A 465 -20.34 -11.92 -13.23
CA GLY A 465 -21.22 -12.14 -12.09
C GLY A 465 -20.53 -12.86 -10.94
N GLY A 466 -20.94 -12.47 -9.72
CA GLY A 466 -20.65 -13.22 -8.51
C GLY A 466 -21.38 -14.55 -8.50
N GLY A 467 -20.63 -15.62 -8.23
CA GLY A 467 -21.15 -16.94 -7.89
C GLY A 467 -20.88 -17.23 -6.42
N SER A 468 -21.95 -17.31 -5.64
CA SER A 468 -21.95 -17.86 -4.29
C SER A 468 -21.84 -19.38 -4.34
N GLY A 469 -20.85 -19.95 -3.65
CA GLY A 469 -20.78 -21.38 -3.34
C GLY A 469 -20.61 -21.58 -1.84
N ARG A 470 -21.62 -22.15 -1.19
CA ARG A 470 -21.54 -22.73 0.15
C ARG A 470 -21.10 -24.19 0.02
N SER A 471 -20.22 -24.62 0.91
CA SER A 471 -20.19 -26.00 1.42
C SER A 471 -19.46 -26.00 2.76
N GLY A 472 -20.14 -26.55 3.77
CA GLY A 472 -19.61 -26.77 5.11
C GLY A 472 -18.90 -28.11 5.23
N GLY A 473 -18.30 -28.33 6.40
CA GLY A 473 -17.71 -29.62 6.80
C GLY A 473 -16.92 -29.47 8.10
N SER A 474 -17.41 -30.15 9.13
CA SER A 474 -16.97 -30.15 10.53
C SER A 474 -15.68 -30.95 10.79
N GLY A 475 -15.02 -30.71 11.93
CA GLY A 475 -14.05 -31.65 12.53
C GLY A 475 -13.37 -31.09 13.78
N GLY A 476 -13.67 -31.65 14.96
CA GLY A 476 -12.98 -31.38 16.22
C GLY A 476 -11.94 -32.45 16.58
N GLY A 477 -11.12 -32.18 17.60
CA GLY A 477 -10.18 -33.14 18.19
C GLY A 477 -9.10 -32.46 19.06
N SER A 478 -8.72 -33.10 20.18
CA SER A 478 -8.06 -32.50 21.35
C SER A 478 -6.80 -33.26 21.80
N PHE A 479 -5.86 -32.53 22.43
CA PHE A 479 -4.75 -32.87 23.37
C PHE A 479 -3.63 -33.88 23.04
N GLY A 480 -2.41 -33.53 23.48
CA GLY A 480 -1.30 -34.47 23.75
C GLY A 480 0.01 -33.75 24.13
N GLY A 481 0.34 -33.71 25.42
CA GLY A 481 1.59 -33.14 25.93
C GLY A 481 2.81 -34.07 25.79
N GLY A 482 4.00 -33.53 26.04
CA GLY A 482 5.25 -34.29 26.19
C GLY A 482 6.49 -33.48 25.81
N SER A 483 7.42 -33.38 26.75
CA SER A 483 8.62 -32.53 26.77
C SER A 483 9.82 -33.13 26.04
N SER A 484 10.53 -32.27 25.31
CA SER A 484 11.79 -32.51 24.60
C SER A 484 13.02 -32.26 25.48
N GLY A 485 14.07 -33.04 25.26
CA GLY A 485 15.35 -32.91 25.96
C GLY A 485 16.54 -32.53 25.08
N GLY A 486 16.41 -32.42 23.76
CA GLY A 486 17.49 -32.01 22.86
C GLY A 486 16.94 -31.20 21.68
N GLY A 487 17.49 -30.01 21.47
CA GLY A 487 17.05 -29.06 20.46
C GLY A 487 17.37 -29.50 19.02
N GLY A 488 16.57 -29.02 18.07
CA GLY A 488 16.80 -29.22 16.63
C GLY A 488 16.16 -28.11 15.82
N ALA A 489 16.97 -27.33 15.12
CA ALA A 489 16.54 -26.17 14.35
C ALA A 489 16.36 -26.52 12.87
N GLY A 490 15.16 -26.35 12.31
CA GLY A 490 14.90 -26.64 10.89
C GLY A 490 13.95 -25.65 10.22
N GLY A 491 13.84 -25.78 8.90
CA GLY A 491 13.03 -24.93 8.05
C GLY A 491 12.73 -25.55 6.69
N ARG A 492 11.87 -24.87 5.92
CA ARG A 492 11.51 -25.24 4.55
C ARG A 492 11.82 -24.09 3.60
N TRP A 493 12.10 -24.36 2.31
CA TRP A 493 12.40 -23.30 1.33
C TRP A 493 11.38 -23.15 0.22
#